data_AF-A0A8T5PW57-F1
#
_entry.id   AF-A0A8T5PW57-F1
#
_cell.length_a   1.000
_cell.length_b   1.000
_cell.length_c   1.000
_cell.angle_alpha   90.00
_cell.angle_beta   90.00
_cell.angle_gamma   90.00
#
_symmetry.space_group_name_H-M   'P 1'
#
loop_
_entity.id
_entity.type
_entity.pdbx_description
1 polymer ?
#
loop_
_entity_poly.entity_id
_entity_poly.type
_entity_poly.pdbx_seq_one_letter_code
_entity_poly.pdbx_strand_id
1 'polypeptide(L)'
;MFNFLKRFFSSPEEEKTGKEVIKADELGDWFKYKSSVIFTDLDRRVEVINSRLKDAVMRTKDNLAILSTSKLYNPKVSVKENQYMEGNRKSYILGVNNFLRGIDLNKKDYPSLLDFCNDFSLRLDRFGKSTFRSYQILQEFFSHESRNIAMGIKDIENSVKQLGESVKNARIGKVEEIKKDIAALGMKLNQKSGIESSSKDKEKVKEGLLKNKKDIEKKINDLVKSREYKKLNHLKADKEVLLANIREHNARMIHAFSVMERPLRKLQKMVIEDSGLLQKYIENPVDSLVNDDELKIAGLLRKLEKNINNYTLDLKDKKREKVLETVKCLTEEFLREFVNRHNELNAQLDSLEKEVSGSETLRKENSLNYELSSIQGNLEKLDSEILSNRHELDKIDLRSMKNSLGNKINELLNSNIFIA
;
A
#
# COMPACT_ATOMS: atom_id res chain seq x y z
N MET A 1 18.57 43.03 -21.72
CA MET A 1 19.73 42.13 -21.92
C MET A 1 19.43 40.66 -21.63
N PHE A 2 18.44 40.30 -20.79
CA PHE A 2 18.06 38.90 -20.51
C PHE A 2 17.38 38.12 -21.66
N ASN A 3 16.90 38.79 -22.71
CA ASN A 3 16.25 38.12 -23.85
C ASN A 3 17.23 37.46 -24.84
N PHE A 4 18.52 37.82 -24.81
CA PHE A 4 19.51 37.31 -25.76
C PHE A 4 20.01 35.91 -25.39
N LEU A 5 20.13 35.61 -24.09
CA LEU A 5 20.53 34.29 -23.60
C LEU A 5 19.42 33.24 -23.65
N LYS A 6 18.15 33.67 -23.72
CA LYS A 6 16.98 32.77 -23.83
C LYS A 6 16.94 32.02 -25.17
N ARG A 7 17.45 32.64 -26.24
CA ARG A 7 17.51 32.06 -27.60
C ARG A 7 18.43 30.86 -27.75
N PHE A 8 19.42 30.69 -26.87
CA PHE A 8 20.36 29.57 -26.98
C PHE A 8 19.87 28.28 -26.33
N PHE A 9 18.80 28.33 -25.54
CA PHE A 9 18.23 27.17 -24.85
C PHE A 9 16.82 26.80 -25.36
N SER A 10 16.36 27.46 -26.42
CA SER A 10 15.02 27.22 -26.95
C SER A 10 14.97 25.97 -27.82
N SER A 11 14.16 25.00 -27.40
CA SER A 11 13.86 23.79 -28.17
C SER A 11 13.17 24.15 -29.49
N PRO A 12 13.29 23.35 -30.58
CA PRO A 12 12.68 23.66 -31.89
C PRO A 12 11.15 23.86 -31.89
N GLU A 13 10.45 23.44 -30.84
CA GLU A 13 9.02 23.68 -30.63
C GLU A 13 8.68 25.07 -30.03
N GLU A 14 9.65 25.75 -29.40
CA GLU A 14 9.46 27.03 -28.70
C GLU A 14 9.24 28.23 -29.64
N GLU A 15 9.87 28.24 -30.83
CA GLU A 15 9.71 29.35 -31.79
C GLU A 15 8.43 29.26 -32.64
N LYS A 16 7.72 28.12 -32.63
CA LYS A 16 6.57 27.91 -33.53
C LYS A 16 5.19 28.16 -32.92
N THR A 17 5.06 28.34 -31.60
CA THR A 17 3.72 28.35 -30.94
C THR A 17 3.38 29.59 -30.12
N GLY A 18 4.34 30.48 -29.84
CA GLY A 18 4.10 31.69 -29.03
C GLY A 18 3.61 31.40 -27.60
N LYS A 19 3.86 30.18 -27.09
CA LYS A 19 3.45 29.74 -25.75
C LYS A 19 4.47 30.16 -24.69
N GLU A 20 4.01 30.73 -23.59
CA GLU A 20 4.83 30.97 -22.39
C GLU A 20 5.05 29.63 -21.68
N VAL A 21 6.31 29.16 -21.64
CA VAL A 21 6.69 27.91 -20.97
C VAL A 21 6.97 28.19 -19.50
N ILE A 22 6.28 27.48 -18.61
CA ILE A 22 6.37 27.63 -17.15
C ILE A 22 6.74 26.29 -16.55
N LYS A 23 7.76 26.26 -15.71
CA LYS A 23 8.11 25.05 -14.98
C LYS A 23 7.08 24.79 -13.88
N ALA A 24 6.82 23.51 -13.60
CA ALA A 24 5.78 23.14 -12.65
C ALA A 24 6.05 23.64 -11.20
N ASP A 25 7.32 23.80 -10.81
CA ASP A 25 7.74 24.36 -9.52
C ASP A 25 7.51 25.88 -9.43
N GLU A 26 7.65 26.60 -10.54
CA GLU A 26 7.41 28.05 -10.64
C GLU A 26 5.93 28.40 -10.85
N LEU A 27 5.09 27.41 -11.21
CA LEU A 27 3.69 27.62 -11.61
C LEU A 27 2.83 28.29 -10.53
N GLY A 28 3.05 27.94 -9.27
CA GLY A 28 2.27 28.48 -8.14
C GLY A 28 2.47 29.99 -7.98
N ASP A 29 3.72 30.44 -7.96
CA ASP A 29 4.06 31.85 -7.82
C ASP A 29 3.67 32.65 -9.07
N TRP A 30 3.92 32.07 -10.26
CA TRP A 30 3.50 32.69 -11.51
C TRP A 30 1.98 32.88 -11.56
N PHE A 31 1.20 31.86 -11.20
CA PHE A 31 -0.26 31.94 -11.22
C PHE A 31 -0.78 32.93 -10.19
N LYS A 32 -0.18 32.97 -8.99
CA LYS A 32 -0.49 33.95 -7.95
C LYS A 32 -0.25 35.38 -8.43
N TYR A 33 0.88 35.63 -9.10
CA TYR A 33 1.19 36.94 -9.66
C TYR A 33 0.18 37.34 -10.74
N LYS A 34 -0.09 36.47 -11.72
CA LYS A 34 -1.02 36.79 -12.83
C LYS A 34 -2.46 36.95 -12.36
N SER A 35 -2.91 36.11 -11.43
CA SER A 35 -4.27 36.19 -10.88
C SER A 35 -4.48 37.38 -9.94
N SER A 36 -3.41 37.98 -9.39
CA SER A 36 -3.51 39.17 -8.52
C SER A 36 -4.26 40.34 -9.19
N VAL A 37 -4.12 40.50 -10.51
CA VAL A 37 -4.80 41.54 -11.27
C VAL A 37 -6.33 41.40 -11.19
N ILE A 38 -6.85 40.16 -11.17
CA ILE A 38 -8.28 39.88 -11.02
C ILE A 38 -8.77 40.38 -9.65
N PHE A 39 -7.99 40.12 -8.60
CA PHE A 39 -8.31 40.56 -7.24
C PHE A 39 -8.25 42.08 -7.12
N THR A 40 -7.20 42.72 -7.64
CA THR A 40 -7.06 44.18 -7.60
C THR A 40 -8.18 44.89 -8.36
N ASP A 41 -8.57 44.38 -9.53
CA ASP A 41 -9.70 44.93 -10.28
C ASP A 41 -11.04 44.73 -9.56
N LEU A 42 -11.24 43.56 -8.94
CA LEU A 42 -12.42 43.31 -8.11
C LEU A 42 -12.47 44.23 -6.88
N ASP A 43 -11.35 44.41 -6.18
CA ASP A 43 -11.25 45.30 -5.01
C ASP A 43 -11.65 46.73 -5.37
N ARG A 44 -11.13 47.24 -6.49
CA ARG A 44 -11.48 48.57 -6.99
C ARG A 44 -12.98 48.68 -7.29
N ARG A 45 -13.58 47.67 -7.93
CA ARG A 45 -15.02 47.65 -8.23
C ARG A 45 -15.85 47.59 -6.95
N VAL A 46 -15.49 46.73 -6.01
CA VAL A 46 -16.14 46.59 -4.70
C VAL A 46 -16.07 47.89 -3.92
N GLU A 47 -14.92 48.57 -3.90
CA GLU A 47 -14.74 49.86 -3.22
C GLU A 47 -15.67 50.94 -3.78
N VAL A 48 -15.75 51.07 -5.11
CA VAL A 48 -16.66 52.02 -5.77
C VAL A 48 -18.12 51.73 -5.43
N ILE A 49 -18.53 50.46 -5.46
CA ILE A 49 -19.92 50.07 -5.14
C ILE A 49 -20.21 50.31 -3.66
N ASN A 50 -19.28 49.99 -2.77
CA ASN A 50 -19.41 50.23 -1.34
C ASN A 50 -19.51 51.72 -1.01
N SER A 51 -18.78 52.59 -1.71
CA SER A 51 -18.93 54.04 -1.55
C SER A 51 -20.34 54.49 -1.92
N ARG A 52 -20.86 54.05 -3.08
CA ARG A 52 -22.23 54.38 -3.50
C ARG A 52 -23.29 53.86 -2.52
N LEU A 53 -23.08 52.66 -1.99
CA LEU A 53 -23.95 52.06 -0.99
C LEU A 53 -23.94 52.83 0.33
N LYS A 54 -22.76 53.30 0.79
CA LYS A 54 -22.64 54.21 1.95
C LYS A 54 -23.41 55.50 1.73
N ASP A 55 -23.23 56.12 0.57
CA ASP A 55 -23.90 57.38 0.24
C ASP A 55 -25.42 57.20 0.19
N ALA A 56 -25.92 56.10 -0.39
CA ALA A 56 -27.34 55.79 -0.43
C ALA A 56 -27.92 55.56 0.98
N VAL A 57 -27.18 54.87 1.86
CA VAL A 57 -27.57 54.69 3.27
C VAL A 57 -27.62 56.04 3.99
N MET A 58 -26.62 56.90 3.81
CA MET A 58 -26.59 58.24 4.42
C MET A 58 -27.75 59.11 3.95
N ARG A 59 -27.96 59.23 2.63
CA ARG A 59 -29.09 59.99 2.07
C ARG A 59 -30.44 59.49 2.58
N THR A 60 -30.60 58.17 2.73
CA THR A 60 -31.84 57.59 3.28
C THR A 60 -32.05 57.98 4.74
N LYS A 61 -30.98 58.03 5.54
CA LYS A 61 -31.03 58.53 6.94
C LYS A 61 -31.37 60.02 7.00
N ASP A 62 -30.81 60.83 6.11
CA ASP A 62 -31.13 62.26 6.06
C ASP A 62 -32.62 62.47 5.70
N ASN A 63 -33.13 61.71 4.72
CA ASN A 63 -34.55 61.72 4.36
C ASN A 63 -35.46 61.26 5.51
N LEU A 64 -35.02 60.32 6.35
CA LEU A 64 -35.73 59.95 7.58
C LEU A 64 -35.78 61.10 8.59
N ALA A 65 -34.69 61.84 8.74
CA ALA A 65 -34.63 63.00 9.62
C ALA A 65 -35.60 64.10 9.14
N ILE A 66 -35.65 64.35 7.83
CA ILE A 66 -36.64 65.26 7.21
C ILE A 66 -38.06 64.78 7.52
N LEU A 67 -38.41 63.52 7.20
CA LEU A 67 -39.74 62.96 7.47
C LEU A 67 -40.15 63.09 8.94
N SER A 68 -39.20 62.96 9.87
CA SER A 68 -39.50 63.06 11.31
C SER A 68 -39.84 64.48 11.78
N THR A 69 -39.42 65.51 11.03
CA THR A 69 -39.63 66.92 11.37
C THR A 69 -40.63 67.63 10.44
N SER A 70 -41.02 67.01 9.32
CA SER A 70 -42.02 67.54 8.38
C SER A 70 -43.38 67.78 9.03
N LYS A 71 -44.00 68.91 8.70
CA LYS A 71 -45.35 69.31 9.14
C LYS A 71 -46.39 69.08 8.04
N LEU A 72 -47.64 68.84 8.42
CA LEU A 72 -48.75 68.69 7.48
C LEU A 72 -49.02 70.01 6.74
N TYR A 73 -49.16 69.93 5.41
CA TYR A 73 -49.53 71.07 4.57
C TYR A 73 -50.99 71.49 4.75
N ASN A 74 -51.89 70.55 5.03
CA ASN A 74 -53.29 70.84 5.32
C ASN A 74 -53.53 70.83 6.84
N PRO A 75 -53.81 71.97 7.48
CA PRO A 75 -54.08 72.04 8.91
C PRO A 75 -55.49 71.53 9.30
N LYS A 76 -56.38 71.23 8.34
CA LYS A 76 -57.76 70.77 8.57
C LYS A 76 -57.90 69.23 8.66
N VAL A 77 -56.89 68.55 9.18
CA VAL A 77 -56.92 67.08 9.39
C VAL A 77 -57.54 66.79 10.75
N SER A 78 -58.38 65.75 10.83
CA SER A 78 -58.99 65.38 12.12
C SER A 78 -57.95 64.88 13.12
N VAL A 79 -58.26 64.98 14.42
CA VAL A 79 -57.39 64.47 15.49
C VAL A 79 -57.07 62.97 15.30
N LYS A 80 -58.06 62.19 14.86
CA LYS A 80 -57.93 60.75 14.63
C LYS A 80 -56.98 60.44 13.46
N GLU A 81 -57.10 61.15 12.35
CA GLU A 81 -56.21 61.00 11.19
C GLU A 81 -54.77 61.41 11.53
N ASN A 82 -54.60 62.50 12.30
CA ASN A 82 -53.29 62.96 12.74
C ASN A 82 -52.60 61.93 13.64
N GLN A 83 -53.31 61.36 14.63
CA GLN A 83 -52.79 60.29 15.48
C GLN A 83 -52.41 59.04 14.68
N TYR A 84 -53.23 58.67 13.71
CA TYR A 84 -52.99 57.50 12.86
C TYR A 84 -51.77 57.69 11.96
N MET A 85 -51.61 58.88 11.37
CA MET A 85 -50.42 59.25 10.59
C MET A 85 -49.16 59.21 11.46
N GLU A 86 -49.17 59.85 12.63
CA GLU A 86 -47.99 59.94 13.52
C GLU A 86 -47.55 58.56 14.03
N GLY A 87 -48.50 57.67 14.34
CA GLY A 87 -48.21 56.28 14.68
C GLY A 87 -47.47 55.57 13.54
N ASN A 88 -47.99 55.67 12.31
CA ASN A 88 -47.37 55.06 11.13
C ASN A 88 -46.02 55.69 10.76
N ARG A 89 -45.86 57.00 10.93
CA ARG A 89 -44.59 57.71 10.78
C ARG A 89 -43.52 57.10 11.68
N LYS A 90 -43.80 56.95 12.98
CA LYS A 90 -42.86 56.36 13.95
C LYS A 90 -42.51 54.92 13.60
N SER A 91 -43.52 54.10 13.28
CA SER A 91 -43.32 52.70 12.88
C SER A 91 -42.49 52.57 11.61
N TYR A 92 -42.75 53.41 10.59
CA TYR A 92 -41.99 53.43 9.35
C TYR A 92 -40.53 53.83 9.58
N ILE A 93 -40.29 54.92 10.31
CA ILE A 93 -38.94 55.39 10.65
C ILE A 93 -38.16 54.31 11.40
N LEU A 94 -38.79 53.64 12.37
CA LEU A 94 -38.15 52.54 13.11
C LEU A 94 -37.82 51.36 12.18
N GLY A 95 -38.76 50.97 11.31
CA GLY A 95 -38.57 49.88 10.34
C GLY A 95 -37.42 50.15 9.38
N VAL A 96 -37.35 51.36 8.81
CA VAL A 96 -36.26 51.76 7.91
C VAL A 96 -34.92 51.80 8.65
N ASN A 97 -34.86 52.39 9.85
CA ASN A 97 -33.62 52.41 10.64
C ASN A 97 -33.12 51.00 10.96
N ASN A 98 -34.00 50.08 11.34
CA ASN A 98 -33.64 48.69 11.61
C ASN A 98 -33.11 47.99 10.36
N PHE A 99 -33.74 48.22 9.20
CA PHE A 99 -33.26 47.71 7.92
C PHE A 99 -31.86 48.24 7.58
N LEU A 100 -31.65 49.56 7.68
CA LEU A 100 -30.37 50.21 7.37
C LEU A 100 -29.24 49.75 8.31
N ARG A 101 -29.54 49.45 9.59
CA ARG A 101 -28.56 48.88 10.53
C ARG A 101 -28.06 47.49 10.12
N GLY A 102 -28.87 46.73 9.39
CA GLY A 102 -28.52 45.38 8.91
C GLY A 102 -27.60 45.37 7.68
N ILE A 103 -27.23 46.54 7.15
CA ILE A 103 -26.31 46.70 6.02
C ILE A 103 -24.90 46.86 6.59
N ASP A 104 -24.15 45.76 6.61
CA ASP A 104 -22.75 45.74 7.03
C ASP A 104 -21.81 45.79 5.81
N LEU A 105 -21.01 46.85 5.76
CA LEU A 105 -20.09 47.15 4.65
C LEU A 105 -18.63 46.81 5.00
N ASN A 106 -18.39 46.21 6.16
CA ASN A 106 -17.05 45.91 6.65
C ASN A 106 -16.58 44.47 6.33
N LYS A 107 -17.39 43.70 5.61
CA LYS A 107 -17.01 42.36 5.15
C LYS A 107 -15.87 42.46 4.13
N LYS A 108 -14.72 41.84 4.44
CA LYS A 108 -13.50 41.95 3.63
C LYS A 108 -13.25 40.76 2.72
N ASP A 109 -13.78 39.58 3.03
CA ASP A 109 -13.64 38.41 2.17
C ASP A 109 -14.81 38.27 1.19
N TYR A 110 -14.50 37.88 -0.05
CA TYR A 110 -15.50 37.76 -1.11
C TYR A 110 -16.58 36.70 -0.87
N PRO A 111 -16.30 35.53 -0.23
CA PRO A 111 -17.36 34.60 0.14
C PRO A 111 -18.41 35.24 1.06
N SER A 112 -17.97 35.92 2.12
CA SER A 112 -18.90 36.59 3.04
C SER A 112 -19.68 37.73 2.39
N LEU A 113 -19.07 38.44 1.42
CA LEU A 113 -19.75 39.46 0.61
C LEU A 113 -20.82 38.84 -0.28
N LEU A 114 -20.52 37.70 -0.90
CA LEU A 114 -21.47 36.98 -1.76
C LEU A 114 -22.67 36.47 -0.96
N ASP A 115 -22.43 35.91 0.23
CA ASP A 115 -23.48 35.44 1.14
C ASP A 115 -24.39 36.61 1.57
N PHE A 116 -23.78 37.76 1.90
CA PHE A 116 -24.54 38.97 2.19
C PHE A 116 -25.45 39.38 1.01
N CYS A 117 -24.93 39.37 -0.22
CA CYS A 117 -25.71 39.74 -1.39
C CYS A 117 -26.87 38.76 -1.65
N ASN A 118 -26.65 37.46 -1.45
CA ASN A 118 -27.68 36.45 -1.63
C ASN A 118 -28.81 36.59 -0.58
N ASP A 119 -28.46 36.87 0.67
CA ASP A 119 -29.42 37.07 1.76
C ASP A 119 -30.19 38.39 1.70
N PHE A 120 -29.63 39.39 1.03
CA PHE A 120 -30.18 40.75 1.00
C PHE A 120 -31.62 40.79 0.45
N SER A 121 -31.92 40.00 -0.59
CA SER A 121 -33.25 39.96 -1.20
C SER A 121 -34.33 39.51 -0.22
N LEU A 122 -34.02 38.53 0.64
CA LEU A 122 -34.94 38.06 1.69
C LEU A 122 -35.13 39.13 2.78
N ARG A 123 -34.05 39.85 3.14
CA ARG A 123 -34.14 40.96 4.11
C ARG A 123 -35.00 42.10 3.57
N LEU A 124 -34.84 42.43 2.29
CA LEU A 124 -35.62 43.47 1.61
C LEU A 124 -37.11 43.10 1.53
N ASP A 125 -37.44 41.84 1.21
CA ASP A 125 -38.83 41.36 1.19
C ASP A 125 -39.49 41.44 2.57
N ARG A 126 -38.80 41.01 3.63
CA ARG A 126 -39.29 41.13 5.01
C ARG A 126 -39.48 42.59 5.43
N PHE A 127 -38.54 43.45 5.07
CA PHE A 127 -38.66 44.90 5.28
C PHE A 127 -39.88 45.47 4.56
N GLY A 128 -40.08 45.12 3.28
CA GLY A 128 -41.23 45.57 2.49
C GLY A 128 -42.56 45.18 3.16
N LYS A 129 -42.73 43.90 3.53
CA LYS A 129 -43.94 43.40 4.21
C LYS A 129 -44.23 44.10 5.53
N SER A 130 -43.19 44.34 6.34
CA SER A 130 -43.35 44.97 7.67
C SER A 130 -43.62 46.47 7.61
N THR A 131 -43.25 47.16 6.53
CA THR A 131 -43.38 48.62 6.40
C THR A 131 -44.45 49.07 5.41
N PHE A 132 -45.02 48.16 4.61
CA PHE A 132 -45.96 48.46 3.53
C PHE A 132 -47.14 49.33 3.97
N ARG A 133 -47.87 48.93 5.02
CA ARG A 133 -49.03 49.68 5.52
C ARG A 133 -48.64 51.10 5.94
N SER A 134 -47.56 51.23 6.71
CA SER A 134 -47.11 52.54 7.18
C SER A 134 -46.64 53.43 6.03
N TYR A 135 -45.98 52.85 5.02
CA TYR A 135 -45.62 53.56 3.80
C TYR A 135 -46.85 54.06 3.03
N GLN A 136 -47.86 53.22 2.82
CA GLN A 136 -49.10 53.62 2.12
C GLN A 136 -49.80 54.80 2.81
N ILE A 137 -49.89 54.75 4.14
CA ILE A 137 -50.51 55.84 4.91
C ILE A 137 -49.68 57.12 4.78
N LEU A 138 -48.35 57.02 4.86
CA LEU A 138 -47.47 58.17 4.69
C LEU A 138 -47.51 58.76 3.27
N GLN A 139 -47.86 57.98 2.25
CA GLN A 139 -48.03 58.54 0.90
C GLN A 139 -49.19 59.54 0.82
N GLU A 140 -50.22 59.42 1.66
CA GLU A 140 -51.34 60.38 1.70
C GLU A 140 -50.96 61.72 2.37
N PHE A 141 -49.99 61.72 3.29
CA PHE A 141 -49.65 62.88 4.12
C PHE A 141 -48.26 63.49 3.82
N PHE A 142 -47.30 62.66 3.39
CA PHE A 142 -45.88 62.97 3.17
C PHE A 142 -45.37 62.22 1.94
N SER A 143 -46.07 62.38 0.81
CA SER A 143 -45.80 61.66 -0.44
C SER A 143 -44.36 61.84 -0.92
N HIS A 144 -43.83 63.06 -0.85
CA HIS A 144 -42.47 63.39 -1.29
C HIS A 144 -41.41 62.78 -0.39
N GLU A 145 -41.50 62.97 0.92
CA GLU A 145 -40.52 62.45 1.88
C GLU A 145 -40.48 60.93 1.89
N SER A 146 -41.64 60.28 1.92
CA SER A 146 -41.72 58.82 1.90
C SER A 146 -41.28 58.24 0.55
N ARG A 147 -41.51 58.92 -0.58
CA ARG A 147 -40.98 58.52 -1.89
C ARG A 147 -39.46 58.65 -1.95
N ASN A 148 -38.88 59.71 -1.39
CA ASN A 148 -37.43 59.90 -1.35
C ASN A 148 -36.74 58.80 -0.53
N ILE A 149 -37.35 58.35 0.57
CA ILE A 149 -36.87 57.20 1.34
C ILE A 149 -36.95 55.92 0.50
N ALA A 150 -38.08 55.66 -0.15
CA ALA A 150 -38.25 54.49 -1.01
C ALA A 150 -37.24 54.45 -2.17
N MET A 151 -36.93 55.61 -2.77
CA MET A 151 -35.86 55.73 -3.77
C MET A 151 -34.49 55.40 -3.18
N GLY A 152 -34.18 55.87 -1.97
CA GLY A 152 -32.94 55.50 -1.28
C GLY A 152 -32.80 53.99 -1.03
N ILE A 153 -33.89 53.33 -0.63
CA ILE A 153 -33.92 51.85 -0.49
C ILE A 153 -33.70 51.17 -1.85
N LYS A 154 -34.24 51.72 -2.94
CA LYS A 154 -34.03 51.19 -4.29
C LYS A 154 -32.57 51.32 -4.75
N ASP A 155 -31.93 52.45 -4.46
CA ASP A 155 -30.50 52.67 -4.74
C ASP A 155 -29.62 51.67 -3.98
N ILE A 156 -29.96 51.39 -2.72
CA ILE A 156 -29.30 50.36 -1.90
C ILE A 156 -29.46 48.99 -2.55
N GLU A 157 -30.69 48.60 -2.93
CA GLU A 157 -30.95 47.31 -3.61
C GLU A 157 -30.12 47.17 -4.89
N ASN A 158 -30.12 48.19 -5.73
CA ASN A 158 -29.36 48.19 -6.98
C ASN A 158 -27.85 48.06 -6.72
N SER A 159 -27.32 48.76 -5.71
CA SER A 159 -25.90 48.68 -5.34
C SER A 159 -25.52 47.29 -4.84
N VAL A 160 -26.37 46.66 -4.02
CA VAL A 160 -26.13 45.29 -3.53
C VAL A 160 -26.19 44.26 -4.67
N LYS A 161 -27.11 44.42 -5.62
CA LYS A 161 -27.14 43.56 -6.83
C LYS A 161 -25.87 43.69 -7.66
N GLN A 162 -25.43 44.93 -7.91
CA GLN A 162 -24.17 45.19 -8.63
C GLN A 162 -22.94 44.60 -7.90
N LEU A 163 -22.94 44.64 -6.56
CA LEU A 163 -21.90 44.03 -5.74
C LEU A 163 -21.86 42.51 -5.94
N GLY A 164 -23.02 41.86 -5.83
CA GLY A 164 -23.14 40.40 -6.02
C GLY A 164 -22.74 39.95 -7.43
N GLU A 165 -23.16 40.70 -8.46
CA GLU A 165 -22.75 40.46 -9.85
C GLU A 165 -21.24 40.64 -10.05
N SER A 166 -20.65 41.69 -9.47
CA SER A 166 -19.20 41.95 -9.59
C SER A 166 -18.37 40.81 -9.00
N VAL A 167 -18.77 40.32 -7.82
CA VAL A 167 -18.09 39.19 -7.15
C VAL A 167 -18.28 37.89 -7.93
N LYS A 168 -19.49 37.59 -8.42
CA LYS A 168 -19.76 36.39 -9.25
C LYS A 168 -18.97 36.41 -10.56
N ASN A 169 -18.93 37.57 -11.23
CA ASN A 169 -18.30 37.72 -12.54
C ASN A 169 -16.77 37.73 -12.48
N ALA A 170 -16.17 38.01 -11.33
CA ALA A 170 -14.71 38.01 -11.16
C ALA A 170 -14.08 36.60 -11.17
N ARG A 171 -14.88 35.52 -11.23
CA ARG A 171 -14.39 34.13 -11.36
C ARG A 171 -13.42 33.71 -10.24
N ILE A 172 -13.51 34.31 -9.05
CA ILE A 172 -12.63 34.01 -7.90
C ILE A 172 -12.67 32.52 -7.53
N GLY A 173 -13.83 31.87 -7.63
CA GLY A 173 -13.95 30.43 -7.42
C GLY A 173 -13.07 29.60 -8.36
N LYS A 174 -12.94 30.00 -9.64
CA LYS A 174 -12.04 29.34 -10.61
C LYS A 174 -10.57 29.53 -10.24
N VAL A 175 -10.20 30.71 -9.72
CA VAL A 175 -8.83 30.97 -9.25
C VAL A 175 -8.47 30.00 -8.12
N GLU A 176 -9.35 29.84 -7.13
CA GLU A 176 -9.13 28.94 -6.00
C GLU A 176 -9.12 27.46 -6.41
N GLU A 177 -9.95 27.06 -7.37
CA GLU A 177 -9.91 25.71 -7.95
C GLU A 177 -8.55 25.44 -8.62
N ILE A 178 -8.07 26.36 -9.46
CA ILE A 178 -6.77 26.21 -10.12
C ILE A 178 -5.62 26.17 -9.10
N LYS A 179 -5.67 26.96 -8.02
CA LYS A 179 -4.66 26.86 -6.94
C LYS A 179 -4.62 25.46 -6.32
N LYS A 180 -5.79 24.84 -6.09
CA LYS A 180 -5.87 23.46 -5.58
C LYS A 180 -5.29 22.47 -6.59
N ASP A 181 -5.58 22.63 -7.87
CA ASP A 181 -5.03 21.77 -8.92
C ASP A 181 -3.50 21.91 -9.05
N ILE A 182 -2.96 23.13 -8.93
CA ILE A 182 -1.51 23.39 -8.89
C ILE A 182 -0.88 22.65 -7.69
N ALA A 183 -1.49 22.75 -6.51
CA ALA A 183 -1.00 22.06 -5.32
C ALA A 183 -1.03 20.53 -5.50
N ALA A 184 -2.11 19.99 -6.08
CA ALA A 184 -2.23 18.56 -6.39
C ALA A 184 -1.16 18.09 -7.39
N LEU A 185 -0.87 18.87 -8.43
CA LEU A 185 0.22 18.60 -9.36
C LEU A 185 1.58 18.58 -8.65
N GLY A 186 1.85 19.54 -7.77
CA GLY A 186 3.07 19.59 -6.96
C GLY A 186 3.24 18.35 -6.07
N MET A 187 2.17 17.92 -5.39
CA MET A 187 2.18 16.68 -4.60
C MET A 187 2.52 15.45 -5.47
N LYS A 188 1.94 15.36 -6.67
CA LYS A 188 2.20 14.25 -7.60
C LYS A 188 3.62 14.24 -8.16
N LEU A 189 4.20 15.41 -8.43
CA LEU A 189 5.60 15.54 -8.82
C LEU A 189 6.55 15.06 -7.72
N ASN A 190 6.30 15.45 -6.46
CA ASN A 190 7.08 15.00 -5.31
C ASN A 190 6.93 13.49 -5.07
N GLN A 191 5.72 12.95 -5.25
CA GLN A 191 5.50 11.51 -5.19
C GLN A 191 6.33 10.77 -6.25
N LYS A 192 6.32 11.26 -7.50
CA LYS A 192 7.09 10.67 -8.60
C LYS A 192 8.60 10.69 -8.31
N SER A 193 9.15 11.84 -7.92
CA SER A 193 10.58 11.96 -7.63
C SER A 193 11.03 11.09 -6.45
N GLY A 194 10.19 10.96 -5.42
CA GLY A 194 10.42 10.07 -4.29
C GLY A 194 10.50 8.59 -4.71
N ILE A 195 9.58 8.13 -5.55
CA ILE A 195 9.57 6.75 -6.06
C ILE A 195 10.79 6.51 -6.96
N GLU A 196 11.14 7.45 -7.85
CA GLU A 196 12.32 7.35 -8.71
C GLU A 196 13.62 7.26 -7.90
N SER A 197 13.78 8.09 -6.87
CA SER A 197 14.95 8.03 -5.98
C SER A 197 15.01 6.69 -5.24
N SER A 198 13.89 6.23 -4.70
CA SER A 198 13.82 4.93 -4.01
C SER A 198 14.17 3.77 -4.95
N SER A 199 13.65 3.79 -6.19
CA SER A 199 13.97 2.77 -7.19
C SER A 199 15.46 2.76 -7.53
N LYS A 200 16.07 3.93 -7.68
CA LYS A 200 17.51 4.05 -7.97
C LYS A 200 18.39 3.51 -6.84
N ASP A 201 18.01 3.76 -5.59
CA ASP A 201 18.77 3.24 -4.45
C ASP A 201 18.61 1.72 -4.32
N LYS A 202 17.42 1.18 -4.58
CA LYS A 202 17.19 -0.27 -4.64
C LYS A 202 17.98 -0.93 -5.78
N GLU A 203 18.08 -0.30 -6.95
CA GLU A 203 18.90 -0.79 -8.06
C GLU A 203 20.40 -0.86 -7.69
N LYS A 204 20.94 0.15 -6.99
CA LYS A 204 22.32 0.09 -6.47
C LYS A 204 22.53 -1.06 -5.48
N VAL A 205 21.58 -1.29 -4.57
CA VAL A 205 21.66 -2.42 -3.62
C VAL A 205 21.63 -3.74 -4.38
N LYS A 206 20.76 -3.86 -5.40
CA LYS A 206 20.70 -5.03 -6.27
C LYS A 206 22.03 -5.30 -6.97
N GLU A 207 22.68 -4.27 -7.53
CA GLU A 207 24.01 -4.40 -8.14
C GLU A 207 25.06 -4.93 -7.15
N GLY A 208 25.05 -4.42 -5.92
CA GLY A 208 25.92 -4.92 -4.84
C GLY A 208 25.68 -6.39 -4.52
N LEU A 209 24.41 -6.80 -4.38
CA LEU A 209 24.05 -8.20 -4.13
C LEU A 209 24.42 -9.12 -5.30
N LEU A 210 24.27 -8.66 -6.56
CA LEU A 210 24.69 -9.43 -7.73
C LEU A 210 26.21 -9.64 -7.78
N LYS A 211 27.00 -8.66 -7.33
CA LYS A 211 28.44 -8.83 -7.19
C LYS A 211 28.78 -9.85 -6.10
N ASN A 212 28.16 -9.73 -4.93
CA ASN A 212 28.36 -10.69 -3.82
C ASN A 212 27.95 -12.12 -4.23
N LYS A 213 26.85 -12.27 -4.96
CA LYS A 213 26.41 -13.55 -5.52
C LYS A 213 27.51 -14.19 -6.37
N LYS A 214 28.09 -13.44 -7.31
CA LYS A 214 29.18 -13.93 -8.16
C LYS A 214 30.42 -14.35 -7.37
N ASP A 215 30.76 -13.59 -6.33
CA ASP A 215 31.90 -13.90 -5.45
C ASP A 215 31.68 -15.21 -4.67
N ILE A 216 30.46 -15.46 -4.19
CA ILE A 216 30.09 -16.71 -3.50
C ILE A 216 30.06 -17.89 -4.48
N GLU A 217 29.47 -17.71 -5.66
CA GLU A 217 29.47 -18.74 -6.71
C GLU A 217 30.90 -19.13 -7.10
N LYS A 218 31.82 -18.15 -7.15
CA LYS A 218 33.24 -18.42 -7.37
C LYS A 218 33.85 -19.22 -6.20
N LYS A 219 33.60 -18.83 -4.94
CA LYS A 219 34.07 -19.57 -3.76
C LYS A 219 33.57 -21.02 -3.73
N ILE A 220 32.32 -21.25 -4.12
CA ILE A 220 31.73 -22.60 -4.23
C ILE A 220 32.47 -23.38 -5.32
N ASN A 221 32.66 -22.81 -6.50
CA ASN A 221 33.40 -23.45 -7.59
C ASN A 221 34.85 -23.79 -7.22
N ASP A 222 35.52 -22.90 -6.50
CA ASP A 222 36.88 -23.14 -6.01
C ASP A 222 36.91 -24.24 -4.94
N LEU A 223 35.91 -24.28 -4.05
CA LEU A 223 35.75 -25.37 -3.07
C LEU A 223 35.54 -26.72 -3.77
N VAL A 224 34.66 -26.78 -4.77
CA VAL A 224 34.36 -28.02 -5.52
C VAL A 224 35.60 -28.58 -6.23
N LYS A 225 36.49 -27.70 -6.70
CA LYS A 225 37.75 -28.09 -7.35
C LYS A 225 38.84 -28.52 -6.36
N SER A 226 38.68 -28.18 -5.07
CA SER A 226 39.67 -28.40 -4.04
C SER A 226 39.90 -29.90 -3.78
N ARG A 227 41.10 -30.24 -3.29
CA ARG A 227 41.47 -31.62 -2.99
C ARG A 227 40.62 -32.16 -1.83
N GLU A 228 40.34 -31.30 -0.86
CA GLU A 228 39.55 -31.58 0.33
C GLU A 228 38.11 -31.95 -0.05
N TYR A 229 37.51 -31.24 -1.00
CA TYR A 229 36.17 -31.55 -1.49
C TYR A 229 36.12 -32.87 -2.25
N LYS A 230 37.13 -33.15 -3.09
CA LYS A 230 37.26 -34.46 -3.75
C LYS A 230 37.40 -35.58 -2.73
N LYS A 231 38.17 -35.38 -1.65
CA LYS A 231 38.28 -36.34 -0.55
C LYS A 231 36.93 -36.55 0.14
N LEU A 232 36.19 -35.47 0.44
CA LEU A 232 34.84 -35.56 1.01
C LEU A 232 33.89 -36.35 0.11
N ASN A 233 33.91 -36.12 -1.20
CA ASN A 233 33.08 -36.87 -2.15
C ASN A 233 33.49 -38.35 -2.23
N HIS A 234 34.78 -38.66 -2.13
CA HIS A 234 35.23 -40.04 -2.05
C HIS A 234 34.72 -40.73 -0.77
N LEU A 235 34.82 -40.07 0.39
CA LEU A 235 34.26 -40.58 1.65
C LEU A 235 32.74 -40.80 1.55
N LYS A 236 32.00 -39.89 0.90
CA LYS A 236 30.56 -40.07 0.64
C LYS A 236 30.30 -41.29 -0.27
N ALA A 237 31.12 -41.51 -1.30
CA ALA A 237 30.99 -42.66 -2.19
C ALA A 237 31.31 -43.98 -1.47
N ASP A 238 32.37 -44.01 -0.66
CA ASP A 238 32.76 -45.16 0.15
C ASP A 238 31.65 -45.51 1.16
N LYS A 239 30.92 -44.50 1.67
CA LYS A 239 29.76 -44.69 2.54
C LYS A 239 28.66 -45.47 1.84
N GLU A 240 28.32 -45.08 0.61
CA GLU A 240 27.29 -45.76 -0.19
C GLU A 240 27.70 -47.20 -0.53
N VAL A 241 28.98 -47.43 -0.85
CA VAL A 241 29.52 -48.79 -1.06
C VAL A 241 29.40 -49.63 0.20
N LEU A 242 29.74 -49.08 1.37
CA LEU A 242 29.67 -49.79 2.63
C LEU A 242 28.22 -50.11 3.03
N LEU A 243 27.29 -49.18 2.83
CA LEU A 243 25.85 -49.40 3.01
C LEU A 243 25.34 -50.52 2.09
N ALA A 244 25.80 -50.58 0.83
CA ALA A 244 25.46 -51.66 -0.07
C ALA A 244 26.00 -53.02 0.43
N ASN A 245 27.24 -53.06 0.93
CA ASN A 245 27.83 -54.26 1.52
C ASN A 245 27.06 -54.74 2.75
N ILE A 246 26.64 -53.83 3.64
CA ILE A 246 25.81 -54.17 4.80
C ILE A 246 24.47 -54.77 4.35
N ARG A 247 23.83 -54.17 3.33
CA ARG A 247 22.57 -54.70 2.77
C ARG A 247 22.76 -56.09 2.17
N GLU A 248 23.84 -56.33 1.42
CA GLU A 248 24.14 -57.65 0.85
C GLU A 248 24.41 -58.69 1.95
N HIS A 249 25.22 -58.34 2.94
CA HIS A 249 25.50 -59.20 4.09
C HIS A 249 24.20 -59.58 4.80
N ASN A 250 23.36 -58.59 5.12
CA ASN A 250 22.06 -58.81 5.77
C ASN A 250 21.11 -59.65 4.91
N ALA A 251 21.13 -59.49 3.59
CA ALA A 251 20.27 -60.25 2.68
C ALA A 251 20.54 -61.76 2.76
N ARG A 252 21.79 -62.19 3.01
CA ARG A 252 22.11 -63.62 3.20
C ARG A 252 21.38 -64.21 4.40
N MET A 253 21.38 -63.47 5.52
CA MET A 253 20.69 -63.91 6.74
C MET A 253 19.17 -63.89 6.59
N ILE A 254 18.63 -62.81 6.01
CA ILE A 254 17.19 -62.68 5.74
C ILE A 254 16.71 -63.81 4.82
N HIS A 255 17.48 -64.12 3.77
CA HIS A 255 17.14 -65.20 2.86
C HIS A 255 17.12 -66.57 3.57
N ALA A 256 18.15 -66.87 4.37
CA ALA A 256 18.22 -68.13 5.12
C ALA A 256 17.01 -68.30 6.06
N PHE A 257 16.65 -67.26 6.82
CA PHE A 257 15.51 -67.30 7.73
C PHE A 257 14.15 -67.30 7.01
N SER A 258 14.03 -66.65 5.84
CA SER A 258 12.82 -66.71 5.01
C SER A 258 12.52 -68.13 4.52
N VAL A 259 13.54 -68.90 4.15
CA VAL A 259 13.39 -70.31 3.77
C VAL A 259 12.85 -71.15 4.94
N MET A 260 13.25 -70.81 6.17
CA MET A 260 12.91 -71.54 7.39
C MET A 260 11.68 -70.98 8.13
N GLU A 261 11.07 -69.90 7.67
CA GLU A 261 10.04 -69.16 8.41
C GLU A 261 8.87 -70.06 8.86
N ARG A 262 8.29 -70.82 7.93
CA ARG A 262 7.17 -71.73 8.23
C ARG A 262 7.58 -72.90 9.15
N PRO A 263 8.70 -73.59 8.93
CA PRO A 263 9.26 -74.54 9.89
C PRO A 263 9.50 -73.95 11.29
N LEU A 264 10.07 -72.75 11.39
CA LEU A 264 10.33 -72.05 12.66
C LEU A 264 9.02 -71.71 13.38
N ARG A 265 7.99 -71.23 12.67
CA ARG A 265 6.64 -71.01 13.24
C ARG A 265 6.00 -72.30 13.75
N LYS A 266 6.26 -73.45 13.11
CA LYS A 266 5.79 -74.75 13.59
C LYS A 266 6.56 -75.18 14.85
N LEU A 267 7.89 -75.03 14.86
CA LEU A 267 8.72 -75.33 16.02
C LEU A 267 8.36 -74.47 17.23
N GLN A 268 8.05 -73.19 17.00
CA GLN A 268 7.61 -72.25 18.03
C GLN A 268 6.36 -72.74 18.79
N LYS A 269 5.46 -73.47 18.12
CA LYS A 269 4.27 -74.07 18.75
C LYS A 269 4.60 -75.31 19.59
N MET A 270 5.73 -75.94 19.32
CA MET A 270 6.19 -77.16 20.01
C MET A 270 7.11 -76.86 21.19
N VAL A 271 7.84 -75.74 21.16
CA VAL A 271 8.81 -75.32 22.18
C VAL A 271 8.31 -74.04 22.86
N ILE A 272 7.59 -74.22 23.98
CA ILE A 272 6.95 -73.11 24.71
C ILE A 272 7.99 -72.18 25.36
N GLU A 273 9.06 -72.74 25.92
CA GLU A 273 10.11 -72.01 26.66
C GLU A 273 10.89 -71.02 25.80
N ASP A 274 11.11 -71.35 24.51
CA ASP A 274 11.92 -70.55 23.57
C ASP A 274 11.08 -69.76 22.55
N SER A 275 9.75 -69.71 22.74
CA SER A 275 8.79 -69.20 21.75
C SER A 275 8.98 -67.70 21.42
N GLY A 276 9.37 -66.90 22.41
CA GLY A 276 9.66 -65.47 22.24
C GLY A 276 10.95 -65.19 21.46
N LEU A 277 11.97 -66.03 21.63
CA LEU A 277 13.22 -65.90 20.87
C LEU A 277 12.99 -66.23 19.40
N LEU A 278 12.30 -67.35 19.11
CA LEU A 278 11.94 -67.74 17.73
C LEU A 278 11.12 -66.65 17.02
N GLN A 279 10.20 -65.99 17.72
CA GLN A 279 9.41 -64.90 17.13
C GLN A 279 10.30 -63.76 16.63
N LYS A 280 11.25 -63.33 17.46
CA LYS A 280 12.19 -62.25 17.10
C LYS A 280 12.98 -62.59 15.83
N TYR A 281 13.50 -63.82 15.73
CA TYR A 281 14.23 -64.28 14.55
C TYR A 281 13.37 -64.44 13.30
N ILE A 282 12.07 -64.73 13.44
CA ILE A 282 11.13 -64.79 12.33
C ILE A 282 10.84 -63.38 11.79
N GLU A 283 10.74 -62.39 12.67
CA GLU A 283 10.42 -61.00 12.31
C GLU A 283 11.65 -60.23 11.80
N ASN A 284 12.77 -60.31 12.51
CA ASN A 284 14.01 -59.62 12.17
C ASN A 284 15.23 -60.48 12.52
N PRO A 285 15.66 -61.36 11.59
CA PRO A 285 16.72 -62.33 11.87
C PRO A 285 18.09 -61.68 12.07
N VAL A 286 18.34 -60.52 11.46
CA VAL A 286 19.62 -59.82 11.56
C VAL A 286 19.76 -59.18 12.94
N ASP A 287 18.81 -58.32 13.33
CA ASP A 287 18.87 -57.64 14.63
C ASP A 287 18.77 -58.65 15.77
N SER A 288 17.96 -59.70 15.61
CA SER A 288 17.87 -60.76 16.63
C SER A 288 19.20 -61.49 16.81
N LEU A 289 19.95 -61.72 15.72
CA LEU A 289 21.23 -62.39 15.79
C LEU A 289 22.31 -61.53 16.43
N VAL A 290 22.35 -60.24 16.10
CA VAL A 290 23.32 -59.29 16.66
C VAL A 290 23.12 -59.12 18.17
N ASN A 291 21.89 -59.27 18.67
CA ASN A 291 21.55 -59.16 20.08
C ASN A 291 21.49 -60.51 20.83
N ASP A 292 21.90 -61.62 20.21
CA ASP A 292 21.94 -62.96 20.83
C ASP A 292 23.39 -63.34 21.19
N ASP A 293 23.91 -62.75 22.26
CA ASP A 293 25.31 -62.93 22.71
C ASP A 293 25.70 -64.41 22.95
N GLU A 294 24.74 -65.22 23.38
CA GLU A 294 24.92 -66.65 23.67
C GLU A 294 24.64 -67.54 22.44
N LEU A 295 24.20 -66.97 21.31
CA LEU A 295 23.78 -67.69 20.10
C LEU A 295 22.80 -68.84 20.39
N LYS A 296 21.81 -68.57 21.25
CA LYS A 296 20.74 -69.51 21.61
C LYS A 296 20.00 -70.04 20.39
N ILE A 297 19.94 -69.27 19.31
CA ILE A 297 19.38 -69.70 18.02
C ILE A 297 20.07 -70.95 17.44
N ALA A 298 21.37 -71.15 17.67
CA ALA A 298 22.10 -72.33 17.19
C ALA A 298 21.58 -73.63 17.85
N GLY A 299 21.14 -73.55 19.11
CA GLY A 299 20.49 -74.66 19.81
C GLY A 299 19.10 -74.96 19.22
N LEU A 300 18.35 -73.91 18.87
CA LEU A 300 17.03 -74.02 18.26
C LEU A 300 17.08 -74.57 16.84
N LEU A 301 18.08 -74.19 16.05
CA LEU A 301 18.31 -74.73 14.72
C LEU A 301 18.65 -76.23 14.77
N ARG A 302 19.43 -76.67 15.78
CA ARG A 302 19.66 -78.11 16.04
C ARG A 302 18.38 -78.84 16.46
N LYS A 303 17.52 -78.23 17.28
CA LYS A 303 16.18 -78.78 17.61
C LYS A 303 15.30 -78.86 16.35
N LEU A 304 15.35 -77.85 15.47
CA LEU A 304 14.63 -77.83 14.20
C LEU A 304 15.08 -78.99 13.30
N GLU A 305 16.39 -79.17 13.12
CA GLU A 305 16.97 -80.25 12.33
C GLU A 305 16.51 -81.63 12.82
N LYS A 306 16.58 -81.89 14.14
CA LYS A 306 16.13 -83.15 14.75
C LYS A 306 14.64 -83.42 14.49
N ASN A 307 13.78 -82.41 14.65
CA ASN A 307 12.34 -82.56 14.42
C ASN A 307 11.99 -82.79 12.94
N ILE A 308 12.78 -82.24 12.03
CA ILE A 308 12.61 -82.50 10.60
C ILE A 308 13.02 -83.94 10.25
N ASN A 309 14.17 -84.41 10.77
CA ASN A 309 14.67 -85.77 10.50
C ASN A 309 13.80 -86.87 11.15
N ASN A 310 13.21 -86.60 12.31
CA ASN A 310 12.33 -87.54 13.02
C ASN A 310 10.87 -87.54 12.50
N TYR A 311 10.60 -86.86 11.37
CA TYR A 311 9.25 -86.73 10.78
C TYR A 311 8.19 -86.10 11.71
N THR A 312 8.59 -85.44 12.81
CA THR A 312 7.66 -84.77 13.73
C THR A 312 7.16 -83.44 13.15
N LEU A 313 7.89 -82.86 12.19
CA LEU A 313 7.46 -81.72 11.39
C LEU A 313 7.00 -82.15 9.98
N ASP A 314 5.70 -82.03 9.74
CA ASP A 314 5.09 -82.28 8.43
C ASP A 314 5.53 -81.22 7.40
N LEU A 315 6.44 -81.61 6.49
CA LEU A 315 7.00 -80.79 5.42
C LEU A 315 7.08 -81.64 4.15
N LYS A 316 6.71 -81.06 2.99
CA LYS A 316 6.88 -81.71 1.67
C LYS A 316 8.37 -81.98 1.39
N ASP A 317 8.69 -83.10 0.75
CA ASP A 317 10.07 -83.58 0.53
C ASP A 317 11.04 -82.53 -0.02
N LYS A 318 10.67 -81.85 -1.11
CA LYS A 318 11.52 -80.79 -1.72
C LYS A 318 11.75 -79.58 -0.80
N LYS A 319 10.80 -79.24 0.08
CA LYS A 319 10.97 -78.16 1.06
C LYS A 319 11.78 -78.62 2.27
N ARG A 320 11.61 -79.88 2.66
CA ARG A 320 12.35 -80.51 3.75
C ARG A 320 13.85 -80.50 3.45
N GLU A 321 14.24 -80.93 2.26
CA GLU A 321 15.64 -80.96 1.82
C GLU A 321 16.27 -79.56 1.85
N LYS A 322 15.60 -78.56 1.24
CA LYS A 322 16.08 -77.16 1.21
C LYS A 322 16.21 -76.53 2.60
N VAL A 323 15.29 -76.83 3.51
CA VAL A 323 15.35 -76.34 4.90
C VAL A 323 16.49 -77.02 5.66
N LEU A 324 16.67 -78.34 5.51
CA LEU A 324 17.78 -79.06 6.13
C LEU A 324 19.14 -78.56 5.64
N GLU A 325 19.27 -78.31 4.33
CA GLU A 325 20.48 -77.72 3.75
C GLU A 325 20.75 -76.34 4.35
N THR A 326 19.73 -75.48 4.43
CA THR A 326 19.85 -74.13 5.01
C THR A 326 20.24 -74.19 6.51
N VAL A 327 19.62 -75.08 7.28
CA VAL A 327 19.92 -75.25 8.72
C VAL A 327 21.35 -75.74 8.94
N LYS A 328 21.84 -76.65 8.10
CA LYS A 328 23.22 -77.16 8.17
C LYS A 328 24.26 -76.08 7.85
N CYS A 329 23.93 -75.11 7.00
CA CYS A 329 24.80 -73.97 6.71
C CYS A 329 24.86 -72.95 7.85
N LEU A 330 23.84 -72.87 8.71
CA LEU A 330 23.76 -71.95 9.84
C LEU A 330 24.39 -72.55 11.11
N THR A 331 25.67 -72.92 10.99
CA THR A 331 26.46 -73.40 12.13
C THR A 331 26.72 -72.29 13.14
N GLU A 332 27.09 -72.63 14.37
CA GLU A 332 27.48 -71.65 15.37
C GLU A 332 28.67 -70.79 14.89
N GLU A 333 29.61 -71.40 14.16
CA GLU A 333 30.74 -70.71 13.53
C GLU A 333 30.27 -69.68 12.50
N PHE A 334 29.38 -70.06 11.57
CA PHE A 334 28.80 -69.14 10.59
C PHE A 334 28.09 -67.96 11.26
N LEU A 335 27.31 -68.23 12.30
CA LEU A 335 26.57 -67.19 13.03
C LEU A 335 27.52 -66.22 13.76
N ARG A 336 28.60 -66.72 14.38
CA ARG A 336 29.64 -65.88 14.98
C ARG A 336 30.34 -65.02 13.93
N GLU A 337 30.75 -65.60 12.81
CA GLU A 337 31.38 -64.88 11.71
C GLU A 337 30.46 -63.79 11.14
N PHE A 338 29.17 -64.11 11.01
CA PHE A 338 28.17 -63.15 10.54
C PHE A 338 28.07 -61.94 11.48
N VAL A 339 27.94 -62.16 12.79
CA VAL A 339 27.84 -61.10 13.80
C VAL A 339 29.12 -60.27 13.83
N ASN A 340 30.28 -60.91 13.85
CA ASN A 340 31.57 -60.22 13.84
C ASN A 340 31.71 -59.33 12.60
N ARG A 341 31.38 -59.85 11.42
CA ARG A 341 31.44 -59.08 10.17
C ARG A 341 30.42 -57.95 10.14
N HIS A 342 29.20 -58.18 10.63
CA HIS A 342 28.17 -57.15 10.71
C HIS A 342 28.59 -55.99 11.63
N ASN A 343 29.13 -56.32 12.80
CA ASN A 343 29.65 -55.33 13.75
C ASN A 343 30.85 -54.56 13.17
N GLU A 344 31.75 -55.24 12.46
CA GLU A 344 32.88 -54.60 11.78
C GLU A 344 32.40 -53.60 10.70
N LEU A 345 31.44 -54.00 9.86
CA LEU A 345 30.89 -53.12 8.82
C LEU A 345 30.16 -51.91 9.42
N ASN A 346 29.39 -52.08 10.49
CA ASN A 346 28.73 -50.98 11.18
C ASN A 346 29.74 -50.06 11.87
N ALA A 347 30.79 -50.59 12.49
CA ALA A 347 31.85 -49.77 13.09
C ALA A 347 32.59 -48.93 12.03
N GLN A 348 32.84 -49.51 10.84
CA GLN A 348 33.38 -48.78 9.70
C GLN A 348 32.42 -47.67 9.24
N LEU A 349 31.11 -47.95 9.20
CA LEU A 349 30.10 -46.98 8.81
C LEU A 349 30.05 -45.81 9.80
N ASP A 350 30.03 -46.10 11.09
CA ASP A 350 30.04 -45.09 12.15
C ASP A 350 31.28 -44.20 12.09
N SER A 351 32.46 -44.79 11.85
CA SER A 351 33.71 -44.04 11.68
C SER A 351 33.63 -43.09 10.47
N LEU A 352 33.15 -43.60 9.35
CA LEU A 352 33.02 -42.85 8.11
C LEU A 352 31.97 -41.73 8.24
N GLU A 353 30.87 -41.98 8.95
CA GLU A 353 29.86 -40.96 9.25
C GLU A 353 30.42 -39.82 10.11
N LYS A 354 31.23 -40.14 11.13
CA LYS A 354 31.93 -39.13 11.93
C LYS A 354 32.92 -38.32 11.10
N GLU A 355 33.65 -38.95 10.19
CA GLU A 355 34.56 -38.23 9.28
C GLU A 355 33.82 -37.31 8.31
N VAL A 356 32.71 -37.77 7.72
CA VAL A 356 31.90 -36.96 6.80
C VAL A 356 31.23 -35.80 7.53
N SER A 357 30.59 -36.05 8.68
CA SER A 357 29.89 -35.02 9.46
C SER A 357 30.85 -34.04 10.16
N GLY A 358 32.03 -34.50 10.53
CA GLY A 358 33.12 -33.69 11.09
C GLY A 358 33.87 -32.84 10.05
N SER A 359 33.63 -33.05 8.76
CA SER A 359 34.34 -32.34 7.69
C SER A 359 34.07 -30.83 7.71
N GLU A 360 35.13 -30.05 7.90
CA GLU A 360 35.08 -28.58 7.75
C GLU A 360 34.66 -28.16 6.35
N THR A 361 35.04 -28.95 5.32
CA THR A 361 34.65 -28.71 3.93
C THR A 361 33.14 -28.80 3.75
N LEU A 362 32.49 -29.78 4.37
CA LEU A 362 31.03 -29.92 4.35
C LEU A 362 30.34 -28.73 5.04
N ARG A 363 30.86 -28.30 6.20
CA ARG A 363 30.34 -27.12 6.92
C ARG A 363 30.47 -25.85 6.07
N LYS A 364 31.60 -25.69 5.39
CA LYS A 364 31.87 -24.55 4.50
C LYS A 364 30.97 -24.56 3.27
N GLU A 365 30.76 -25.72 2.64
CA GLU A 365 29.80 -25.90 1.54
C GLU A 365 28.39 -25.48 1.96
N ASN A 366 27.91 -26.00 3.10
CA ASN A 366 26.58 -25.68 3.61
C ASN A 366 26.42 -24.19 3.93
N SER A 367 27.44 -23.57 4.54
CA SER A 367 27.45 -22.13 4.84
C SER A 367 27.37 -21.28 3.57
N LEU A 368 28.20 -21.59 2.55
CA LEU A 368 28.19 -20.86 1.28
C LEU A 368 26.86 -21.03 0.53
N ASN A 369 26.29 -22.23 0.53
CA ASN A 369 24.98 -22.49 -0.10
C ASN A 369 23.84 -21.75 0.61
N TYR A 370 23.87 -21.69 1.94
CA TYR A 370 22.92 -20.90 2.73
C TYR A 370 23.05 -19.40 2.42
N GLU A 371 24.28 -18.88 2.37
CA GLU A 371 24.55 -17.48 2.01
C GLU A 371 24.05 -17.16 0.59
N LEU A 372 24.30 -18.06 -0.37
CA LEU A 372 23.82 -17.93 -1.75
C LEU A 372 22.30 -17.90 -1.83
N SER A 373 21.61 -18.81 -1.13
CA SER A 373 20.15 -18.87 -1.09
C SER A 373 19.55 -17.61 -0.46
N SER A 374 20.15 -17.11 0.64
CA SER A 374 19.73 -15.86 1.27
C SER A 374 19.86 -14.67 0.33
N ILE A 375 20.97 -14.56 -0.42
CA ILE A 375 21.16 -13.51 -1.42
C ILE A 375 20.14 -13.62 -2.56
N GLN A 376 19.83 -14.82 -3.03
CA GLN A 376 18.82 -15.04 -4.06
C GLN A 376 17.43 -14.57 -3.59
N GLY A 377 17.00 -14.93 -2.37
CA GLY A 377 15.73 -14.46 -1.82
C GLY A 377 15.68 -12.93 -1.67
N ASN A 378 16.78 -12.29 -1.28
CA ASN A 378 16.87 -10.82 -1.21
C ASN A 378 16.79 -10.16 -2.60
N LEU A 379 17.39 -10.77 -3.63
CA LEU A 379 17.31 -10.28 -5.00
C LEU A 379 15.87 -10.37 -5.54
N GLU A 380 15.17 -11.49 -5.31
CA GLU A 380 13.77 -11.66 -5.71
C GLU A 380 12.85 -10.63 -5.05
N LYS A 381 13.05 -10.39 -3.74
CA LYS A 381 12.33 -9.35 -3.01
C LYS A 381 12.57 -7.97 -3.62
N LEU A 382 13.82 -7.60 -3.86
CA LEU A 382 14.16 -6.31 -4.48
C LEU A 382 13.55 -6.16 -5.87
N ASP A 383 13.55 -7.22 -6.68
CA ASP A 383 12.94 -7.20 -8.01
C ASP A 383 11.44 -6.97 -7.94
N SER A 384 10.73 -7.62 -7.01
CA SER A 384 9.31 -7.38 -6.79
C SER A 384 9.03 -5.93 -6.36
N GLU A 385 9.87 -5.35 -5.50
CA GLU A 385 9.72 -3.98 -5.04
C GLU A 385 10.01 -2.95 -6.15
N ILE A 386 11.04 -3.17 -6.97
CA ILE A 386 11.36 -2.32 -8.13
C ILE A 386 10.22 -2.38 -9.16
N LEU A 387 9.68 -3.56 -9.43
CA LEU A 387 8.52 -3.72 -10.32
C LEU A 387 7.28 -2.99 -9.78
N SER A 388 7.01 -3.11 -8.48
CA SER A 388 5.92 -2.36 -7.84
C SER A 388 6.09 -0.85 -7.98
N ASN A 389 7.29 -0.33 -7.72
CA ASN A 389 7.61 1.09 -7.90
C ASN A 389 7.39 1.55 -9.36
N ARG A 390 7.78 0.73 -10.35
CA ARG A 390 7.54 1.02 -11.77
C ARG A 390 6.04 1.09 -12.09
N HIS A 391 5.26 0.14 -11.60
CA HIS A 391 3.80 0.17 -11.76
C HIS A 391 3.14 1.37 -11.09
N GLU A 392 3.65 1.84 -9.95
CA GLU A 392 3.18 3.07 -9.33
C GLU A 392 3.52 4.31 -10.17
N LEU A 393 4.71 4.37 -10.77
CA LEU A 393 5.11 5.44 -11.67
C LEU A 393 4.22 5.52 -12.91
N ASP A 394 3.88 4.37 -13.51
CA ASP A 394 3.02 4.30 -14.69
C ASP A 394 1.60 4.83 -14.43
N LYS A 395 1.13 4.76 -13.18
CA LYS A 395 -0.18 5.31 -12.78
C LYS A 395 -0.18 6.84 -12.66
N ILE A 396 0.98 7.48 -12.60
CA ILE A 396 1.10 8.94 -12.44
C ILE A 396 1.11 9.60 -13.82
N ASP A 397 -0.08 9.93 -14.33
CA ASP A 397 -0.23 10.68 -15.58
C ASP A 397 -0.07 12.20 -15.36
N LEU A 398 1.18 12.64 -15.23
CA LEU A 398 1.50 14.07 -15.13
C LEU A 398 1.15 14.84 -16.41
N ARG A 399 1.12 14.18 -17.57
CA ARG A 399 0.91 14.85 -18.86
C ARG A 399 -0.53 15.32 -18.97
N SER A 400 -1.52 14.48 -18.66
CA SER A 400 -2.92 14.92 -18.69
C SER A 400 -3.21 15.97 -17.61
N MET A 401 -2.60 15.85 -16.42
CA MET A 401 -2.72 16.87 -15.37
C MET A 401 -2.19 18.23 -15.83
N LYS A 402 -0.98 18.28 -16.38
CA LYS A 402 -0.38 19.52 -16.92
C LYS A 402 -1.23 20.12 -18.05
N ASN A 403 -1.71 19.29 -18.97
CA ASN A 403 -2.56 19.77 -20.08
C ASN A 403 -3.91 20.31 -19.58
N SER A 404 -4.59 19.58 -18.70
CA SER A 404 -5.87 19.99 -18.12
C SER A 404 -5.72 21.30 -17.35
N LEU A 405 -4.70 21.40 -16.50
CA LEU A 405 -4.40 22.61 -15.72
C LEU A 405 -4.02 23.79 -16.62
N GLY A 406 -3.18 23.56 -17.64
CA GLY A 406 -2.83 24.58 -18.63
C GLY A 406 -4.05 25.12 -19.35
N ASN A 407 -5.00 24.27 -19.75
CA ASN A 407 -6.25 24.68 -20.37
C ASN A 407 -7.12 25.54 -19.44
N LYS A 408 -7.28 25.14 -18.16
CA LYS A 408 -8.02 25.92 -17.17
C LYS A 408 -7.40 27.31 -16.95
N ILE A 409 -6.07 27.39 -16.87
CA ILE A 409 -5.34 28.64 -16.70
C ILE A 409 -5.52 29.54 -17.93
N ASN A 410 -5.38 28.98 -19.14
CA ASN A 410 -5.55 29.70 -20.39
C ASN A 410 -6.97 30.27 -20.54
N GLU A 411 -8.00 29.50 -20.17
CA GLU A 411 -9.40 29.97 -20.18
C GLU A 411 -9.65 31.10 -19.17
N LEU A 412 -9.02 31.03 -17.99
CA LEU A 412 -9.22 32.02 -16.95
C LEU A 412 -8.49 33.34 -17.22
N LEU A 413 -7.22 33.26 -17.64
CA LEU A 413 -6.33 34.41 -17.78
C LEU A 413 -6.23 34.93 -19.23
N ASN A 414 -6.90 34.28 -20.19
CA ASN A 414 -6.69 34.49 -21.62
C ASN A 414 -5.19 34.45 -22.00
N SER A 415 -4.45 33.55 -21.34
CA SER A 415 -3.04 33.32 -21.58
C SER A 415 -2.84 32.17 -22.58
N ASN A 416 -1.62 32.03 -23.08
CA ASN A 416 -1.21 30.88 -23.89
C ASN A 416 0.02 30.25 -23.23
N ILE A 417 -0.20 29.43 -22.20
CA ILE A 417 0.88 28.80 -21.45
C ILE A 417 1.06 27.32 -21.79
N PHE A 418 2.26 26.83 -21.54
CA PHE A 418 2.61 25.41 -21.51
C PHE A 418 3.34 25.11 -20.20
N ILE A 419 2.87 24.09 -19.47
CA ILE A 419 3.51 23.65 -18.21
C ILE A 419 4.54 22.58 -18.58
N ALA A 420 5.83 22.90 -18.41
CA ALA A 420 6.95 22.01 -18.71
C ALA A 420 7.03 20.85 -17.73
#